data_AF-A0A9W6EFU1-F1
#
_entry.id   AF-A0A9W6EFU1-F1
#
_cell.length_a   1.000
_cell.length_b   1.000
_cell.length_c   1.000
_cell.angle_alpha   90.00
_cell.angle_beta   90.00
_cell.angle_gamma   90.00
#
_symmetry.space_group_name_H-M   'P 1'
#
loop_
_entity.id
_entity.type
_entity.pdbx_description
1 polymer ?
#
loop_
_entity_poly.entity_id
_entity_poly.type
_entity_poly.pdbx_seq_one_letter_code
_entity_poly.pdbx_strand_id
1 'polypeptide(L)'
;MNAMGIGSLLTLGAFAGLSVTTPAHQDFPRSQSVGASSLPYDKTDILSCTVEGTFALAFDDGPYAYTEYLLDILDKYDAKATFFVNGINRVNIDDYAPLLQREIESGHQIGSHTWDHKLRLDEASEADIRGEMEKLDDKLCDLIQRSPTYMRPPYLAYDDNVLDILQDYHVIVTDLIVGDTEGNATAKGAFKRFSNGVDEKRSILLAHDPVEMTVENLTEMMLQLLQEYGLKAVTVGECLGDDDPESWYRTCDDSGASSRLKNQAEAGEDYIKTFL
;
A
#
# COMPACT_ATOMS: atom_id res chain seq x y z
N MET A 1 -21.42 88.19 26.12
CA MET A 1 -20.29 88.82 25.40
C MET A 1 -19.16 87.80 25.33
N ASN A 2 -18.77 87.46 24.09
CA ASN A 2 -17.58 86.72 23.60
C ASN A 2 -17.26 85.33 24.21
N ALA A 3 -17.40 84.19 23.49
CA ALA A 3 -16.76 83.72 22.26
C ALA A 3 -15.39 83.04 22.49
N MET A 4 -15.37 81.71 22.35
CA MET A 4 -14.28 80.79 21.96
C MET A 4 -14.97 79.46 21.62
N GLY A 5 -14.95 78.84 20.44
CA GLY A 5 -14.12 79.03 19.25
C GLY A 5 -13.05 77.95 19.15
N ILE A 6 -13.41 76.70 18.83
CA ILE A 6 -12.45 75.70 18.33
C ILE A 6 -13.14 74.77 17.33
N GLY A 7 -12.55 74.70 16.12
CA GLY A 7 -13.12 74.08 14.93
C GLY A 7 -12.93 72.57 14.85
N SER A 8 -13.88 71.94 14.15
CA SER A 8 -13.83 70.53 13.76
C SER A 8 -12.99 70.41 12.48
N LEU A 9 -11.85 69.73 12.58
CA LEU A 9 -11.00 69.34 11.45
C LEU A 9 -11.50 67.98 10.94
N LEU A 10 -12.15 67.95 9.76
CA LEU A 10 -12.41 66.71 9.03
C LEU A 10 -11.10 66.22 8.42
N THR A 11 -10.58 65.11 8.93
CA THR A 11 -9.55 64.31 8.25
C THR A 11 -10.21 63.19 7.45
N LEU A 12 -10.10 63.25 6.12
CA LEU A 12 -10.36 62.11 5.23
C LEU A 12 -9.29 61.05 5.52
N GLY A 13 -9.68 59.95 6.16
CA GLY A 13 -8.86 58.74 6.26
C GLY A 13 -8.88 57.99 4.93
N ALA A 14 -7.71 57.82 4.33
CA ALA A 14 -7.51 57.01 3.13
C ALA A 14 -7.76 55.52 3.43
N PHE A 15 -8.59 54.88 2.62
CA PHE A 15 -8.72 53.42 2.58
C PHE A 15 -7.44 52.83 1.97
N ALA A 16 -6.57 52.26 2.81
CA ALA A 16 -5.51 51.37 2.36
C ALA A 16 -6.13 50.00 2.06
N GLY A 17 -6.20 49.64 0.78
CA GLY A 17 -6.59 48.30 0.34
C GLY A 17 -5.54 47.28 0.80
N LEU A 18 -5.94 46.38 1.69
CA LEU A 18 -5.19 45.17 1.99
C LEU A 18 -5.28 44.24 0.77
N SER A 19 -4.20 44.20 -0.01
CA SER A 19 -4.00 43.19 -1.04
C SER A 19 -3.66 41.87 -0.34
N VAL A 20 -4.56 40.90 -0.45
CA VAL A 20 -4.30 39.51 -0.05
C VAL A 20 -3.33 38.94 -1.09
N THR A 21 -2.04 38.93 -0.77
CA THR A 21 -1.05 38.20 -1.55
C THR A 21 -1.20 36.72 -1.23
N THR A 22 -1.68 35.95 -2.21
CA THR A 22 -1.56 34.49 -2.21
C THR A 22 -0.07 34.13 -2.11
N PRO A 23 0.33 33.14 -1.31
CA PRO A 23 1.71 32.67 -1.31
C PRO A 23 2.01 32.10 -2.70
N ALA A 24 3.10 32.56 -3.31
CA ALA A 24 3.64 31.95 -4.52
C ALA A 24 3.92 30.47 -4.23
N HIS A 25 3.34 29.59 -5.05
CA HIS A 25 3.65 28.17 -5.09
C HIS A 25 5.16 28.06 -5.35
N GLN A 26 5.89 27.51 -4.37
CA GLN A 26 7.31 27.24 -4.54
C GLN A 26 7.41 26.05 -5.49
N ASP A 27 7.84 26.29 -6.72
CA ASP A 27 8.17 25.24 -7.68
C ASP A 27 9.34 24.42 -7.12
N PHE A 28 9.04 23.27 -6.55
CA PHE A 28 10.05 22.27 -6.24
C PHE A 28 10.55 21.66 -7.57
N PRO A 29 11.87 21.63 -7.82
CA PRO A 29 12.39 20.99 -9.02
C PRO A 29 12.05 19.49 -8.99
N ARG A 30 11.22 19.07 -9.94
CA ARG A 30 10.86 17.67 -10.21
C ARG A 30 12.11 16.91 -10.61
N SER A 31 12.79 16.30 -9.65
CA SER A 31 13.84 15.31 -9.91
C SER A 31 13.18 14.04 -10.43
N GLN A 32 13.16 13.89 -11.75
CA GLN A 32 12.77 12.63 -12.40
C GLN A 32 13.91 11.62 -12.25
N SER A 33 13.78 10.75 -11.27
CA SER A 33 14.25 9.37 -11.32
C SER A 33 13.35 8.55 -10.40
N VAL A 34 12.29 7.99 -10.98
CA VAL A 34 11.48 6.97 -10.30
C VAL A 34 12.41 5.78 -10.08
N GLY A 35 12.61 5.37 -8.83
CA GLY A 35 13.42 4.19 -8.51
C GLY A 35 12.80 2.98 -9.20
N ALA A 36 13.48 2.44 -10.21
CA ALA A 36 13.07 1.18 -10.79
C ALA A 36 13.34 0.08 -9.74
N SER A 37 12.33 -0.72 -9.43
CA SER A 37 12.47 -1.88 -8.54
C SER A 37 13.66 -2.73 -8.97
N SER A 38 14.46 -3.15 -8.00
CA SER A 38 15.61 -4.03 -8.27
C SER A 38 15.17 -5.48 -8.57
N LEU A 39 13.91 -5.81 -8.24
CA LEU A 39 13.31 -7.11 -8.50
C LEU A 39 12.81 -7.21 -9.94
N PRO A 40 13.07 -8.32 -10.63
CA PRO A 40 12.45 -8.56 -11.92
C PRO A 40 10.94 -8.71 -11.74
N TYR A 41 10.18 -8.08 -12.62
CA TYR A 41 8.80 -8.47 -12.87
C TYR A 41 8.83 -9.74 -13.72
N ASP A 42 9.03 -10.87 -13.06
CA ASP A 42 9.02 -12.18 -13.69
C ASP A 42 7.73 -12.94 -13.34
N LYS A 43 7.41 -13.95 -14.16
CA LYS A 43 6.19 -14.75 -14.05
C LYS A 43 6.32 -15.75 -12.90
N THR A 44 6.63 -15.26 -11.70
CA THR A 44 6.93 -16.09 -10.54
C THR A 44 6.11 -15.67 -9.35
N ASP A 45 5.78 -16.66 -8.53
CA ASP A 45 5.19 -16.47 -7.23
C ASP A 45 6.28 -16.26 -6.17
N ILE A 46 6.08 -15.28 -5.30
CA ILE A 46 7.02 -14.97 -4.22
C ILE A 46 6.47 -15.51 -2.90
N LEU A 47 7.17 -16.50 -2.34
CA LEU A 47 6.75 -17.23 -1.14
C LEU A 47 7.53 -16.83 0.12
N SER A 48 8.79 -16.41 -0.02
CA SER A 48 9.71 -16.20 1.10
C SER A 48 10.58 -14.96 0.88
N CYS A 49 11.04 -14.36 1.98
CA CYS A 49 12.04 -13.30 1.97
C CYS A 49 13.36 -13.79 1.37
N THR A 50 14.10 -12.90 0.73
CA THR A 50 15.46 -13.17 0.21
C THR A 50 16.55 -12.53 1.07
N VAL A 51 16.20 -11.52 1.87
CA VAL A 51 17.11 -10.84 2.80
C VAL A 51 17.15 -11.60 4.14
N GLU A 52 18.31 -12.11 4.51
CA GLU A 52 18.47 -12.85 5.77
C GLU A 52 18.17 -11.98 7.01
N GLY A 53 17.58 -12.60 8.03
CA GLY A 53 17.26 -11.92 9.29
C GLY A 53 16.01 -11.01 9.22
N THR A 54 15.31 -11.00 8.08
CA THR A 54 14.05 -10.28 7.91
C THR A 54 12.85 -11.21 8.00
N PHE A 55 11.70 -10.63 8.33
CA PHE A 55 10.42 -11.31 8.38
C PHE A 55 9.32 -10.33 7.94
N ALA A 56 8.49 -10.70 6.98
CA ALA A 56 7.40 -9.87 6.50
C ALA A 56 6.08 -10.27 7.17
N LEU A 57 5.58 -9.40 8.04
CA LEU A 57 4.20 -9.46 8.52
C LEU A 57 3.31 -8.84 7.42
N ALA A 58 2.47 -9.66 6.78
CA ALA A 58 1.53 -9.16 5.79
C ALA A 58 0.07 -9.42 6.20
N PHE A 59 -0.73 -8.37 6.13
CA PHE A 59 -2.13 -8.34 6.53
C PHE A 59 -3.03 -8.09 5.32
N ASP A 60 -4.01 -8.97 5.13
CA ASP A 60 -4.97 -8.92 4.03
C ASP A 60 -6.34 -8.40 4.49
N ASP A 61 -7.16 -7.97 3.53
CA ASP A 61 -8.56 -7.52 3.67
C ASP A 61 -8.78 -6.13 4.29
N GLY A 62 -7.71 -5.46 4.70
CA GLY A 62 -7.74 -4.09 5.21
C GLY A 62 -8.00 -3.01 4.15
N PRO A 63 -8.07 -1.74 4.56
CA PRO A 63 -8.08 -1.29 5.95
C PRO A 63 -9.38 -1.63 6.69
N TYR A 64 -9.37 -1.56 8.02
CA TYR A 64 -10.54 -1.80 8.86
C TYR A 64 -10.50 -1.01 10.17
N ALA A 65 -11.52 -1.17 11.02
CA ALA A 65 -11.64 -0.47 12.29
C ALA A 65 -10.49 -0.76 13.28
N TYR A 66 -9.77 -1.87 13.12
CA TYR A 66 -8.67 -2.28 14.00
C TYR A 66 -7.28 -1.83 13.50
N THR A 67 -7.16 -1.45 12.23
CA THR A 67 -5.88 -1.16 11.58
C THR A 67 -5.13 0.00 12.25
N GLU A 68 -5.84 1.05 12.70
CA GLU A 68 -5.25 2.16 13.47
C GLU A 68 -4.53 1.66 14.74
N TYR A 69 -5.14 0.72 15.45
CA TYR A 69 -4.53 0.12 16.65
C TYR A 69 -3.40 -0.85 16.30
N LEU A 70 -3.50 -1.55 15.17
CA LEU A 70 -2.41 -2.37 14.64
C LEU A 70 -1.16 -1.53 14.36
N LEU A 71 -1.33 -0.34 13.76
CA LEU A 71 -0.22 0.60 13.52
C LEU A 71 0.42 1.06 14.83
N ASP A 72 -0.36 1.35 15.87
CA ASP A 72 0.18 1.69 17.20
C ASP A 72 1.04 0.55 17.80
N ILE A 73 0.60 -0.70 17.61
CA ILE A 73 1.36 -1.87 18.04
C ILE A 73 2.66 -1.98 17.24
N LEU A 74 2.62 -1.82 15.92
CA LEU A 74 3.81 -1.90 15.07
C LEU A 74 4.83 -0.80 15.42
N ASP A 75 4.37 0.44 15.65
CA ASP A 75 5.19 1.57 16.07
C ASP A 75 5.89 1.30 17.41
N LYS A 76 5.19 0.69 18.37
CA LYS A 76 5.76 0.31 19.69
C LYS A 76 6.95 -0.65 19.57
N TYR A 77 6.96 -1.51 18.54
CA TYR A 77 7.99 -2.51 18.33
C TYR A 77 9.03 -2.10 17.29
N ASP A 78 8.96 -0.88 16.74
CA ASP A 78 9.77 -0.42 15.61
C ASP A 78 9.70 -1.41 14.41
N ALA A 79 8.50 -1.92 14.16
CA ALA A 79 8.22 -2.92 13.15
C ALA A 79 7.53 -2.30 11.93
N LYS A 80 7.82 -2.85 10.75
CA LYS A 80 7.06 -2.56 9.52
C LYS A 80 6.30 -3.80 9.07
N ALA A 81 5.32 -3.56 8.21
CA ALA A 81 4.37 -4.55 7.73
C ALA A 81 3.91 -4.16 6.32
N THR A 82 3.32 -5.12 5.61
CA THR A 82 2.66 -4.89 4.33
C THR A 82 1.16 -5.10 4.47
N PHE A 83 0.37 -4.15 4.00
CA PHE A 83 -1.09 -4.21 4.00
C PHE A 83 -1.58 -4.46 2.58
N PHE A 84 -2.12 -5.65 2.30
CA PHE A 84 -2.77 -5.96 1.03
C PHE A 84 -4.23 -5.52 1.10
N VAL A 85 -4.51 -4.34 0.58
CA VAL A 85 -5.80 -3.66 0.76
C VAL A 85 -6.80 -3.97 -0.35
N ASN A 86 -8.09 -3.88 -0.01
CA ASN A 86 -9.19 -3.91 -0.97
C ASN A 86 -9.80 -2.53 -1.20
N GLY A 87 -10.51 -2.36 -2.32
CA GLY A 87 -11.30 -1.16 -2.59
C GLY A 87 -12.68 -1.19 -1.93
N ILE A 88 -13.50 -2.19 -2.24
CA ILE A 88 -14.83 -2.41 -1.65
C ILE A 88 -14.95 -3.87 -1.22
N ASN A 89 -14.57 -4.14 0.03
CA ASN A 89 -14.74 -5.45 0.66
C ASN A 89 -15.60 -5.30 1.93
N ARG A 90 -14.99 -5.35 3.11
CA ARG A 90 -15.68 -5.16 4.40
C ARG A 90 -16.10 -3.71 4.62
N VAL A 91 -15.37 -2.80 3.98
CA VAL A 91 -15.56 -1.35 4.00
C VAL A 91 -15.41 -0.79 2.60
N ASN A 92 -15.79 0.46 2.41
CA ASN A 92 -15.35 1.25 1.26
C ASN A 92 -14.04 1.96 1.62
N ILE A 93 -13.00 1.78 0.81
CA ILE A 93 -11.68 2.37 1.02
C ILE A 93 -11.70 3.90 1.06
N ASP A 94 -12.68 4.55 0.42
CA ASP A 94 -12.86 6.01 0.48
C ASP A 94 -12.99 6.52 1.93
N ASP A 95 -13.57 5.72 2.83
CA ASP A 95 -13.78 6.09 4.23
C ASP A 95 -12.50 6.03 5.08
N TYR A 96 -11.40 5.51 4.51
CA TYR A 96 -10.15 5.20 5.21
C TYR A 96 -8.92 5.92 4.65
N ALA A 97 -9.11 6.93 3.78
CA ALA A 97 -8.00 7.68 3.19
C ALA A 97 -6.95 8.20 4.21
N PRO A 98 -7.33 8.77 5.37
CA PRO A 98 -6.34 9.20 6.36
C PRO A 98 -5.51 8.05 6.95
N LEU A 99 -6.09 6.86 7.07
CA LEU A 99 -5.40 5.69 7.59
C LEU A 99 -4.39 5.14 6.58
N LEU A 100 -4.74 5.09 5.29
CA LEU A 100 -3.78 4.72 4.23
C LEU A 100 -2.59 5.69 4.17
N GLN A 101 -2.85 6.98 4.36
CA GLN A 101 -1.77 7.98 4.45
C GLN A 101 -0.87 7.69 5.66
N ARG A 102 -1.46 7.37 6.82
CA ARG A 102 -0.71 6.98 8.01
C ARG A 102 0.14 5.72 7.77
N GLU A 103 -0.37 4.70 7.10
CA GLU A 103 0.39 3.49 6.75
C GLU A 103 1.69 3.86 6.01
N ILE A 104 1.61 4.71 4.98
CA ILE A 104 2.76 5.18 4.22
C ILE A 104 3.70 6.04 5.07
N GLU A 105 3.17 7.01 5.81
CA GLU A 105 3.95 7.94 6.62
C GLU A 105 4.70 7.22 7.76
N SER A 106 4.13 6.15 8.30
CA SER A 106 4.77 5.25 9.28
C SER A 106 5.74 4.25 8.64
N GLY A 107 5.93 4.27 7.32
CA GLY A 107 6.90 3.44 6.60
C GLY A 107 6.42 2.02 6.30
N HIS A 108 5.12 1.77 6.36
CA HIS A 108 4.55 0.50 5.91
C HIS A 108 4.38 0.48 4.40
N GLN A 109 4.17 -0.72 3.85
CA GLN A 109 3.91 -0.91 2.43
C GLN A 109 2.43 -1.20 2.21
N ILE A 110 1.84 -0.58 1.20
CA ILE A 110 0.50 -0.90 0.70
C ILE A 110 0.66 -1.74 -0.57
N GLY A 111 0.08 -2.93 -0.56
CA GLY A 111 -0.07 -3.82 -1.71
C GLY A 111 -1.52 -3.91 -2.17
N SER A 112 -1.73 -4.37 -3.40
CA SER A 112 -3.08 -4.58 -3.95
C SER A 112 -3.63 -5.96 -3.57
N HIS A 113 -4.88 -6.02 -3.13
CA HIS A 113 -5.59 -7.28 -2.89
C HIS A 113 -6.85 -7.41 -3.75
N THR A 114 -6.87 -6.79 -4.94
CA THR A 114 -8.04 -6.62 -5.83
C THR A 114 -9.10 -5.66 -5.30
N TRP A 115 -9.99 -5.22 -6.19
CA TRP A 115 -11.02 -4.25 -5.85
C TRP A 115 -12.02 -4.80 -4.82
N ASP A 116 -12.64 -5.96 -5.06
CA ASP A 116 -13.71 -6.46 -4.17
C ASP A 116 -13.48 -7.84 -3.53
N HIS A 117 -12.31 -8.45 -3.74
CA HIS A 117 -11.90 -9.76 -3.22
C HIS A 117 -12.71 -10.96 -3.77
N LYS A 118 -13.83 -10.77 -4.47
CA LYS A 118 -14.74 -11.89 -4.80
C LYS A 118 -14.21 -12.81 -5.88
N LEU A 119 -13.34 -12.29 -6.74
CA LEU A 119 -12.85 -12.98 -7.91
C LEU A 119 -11.75 -13.98 -7.53
N ARG A 120 -11.96 -15.26 -7.82
CA ARG A 120 -10.87 -16.24 -7.91
C ARG A 120 -10.16 -16.04 -9.24
N LEU A 121 -8.90 -15.60 -9.21
CA LEU A 121 -8.22 -15.15 -10.43
C LEU A 121 -7.93 -16.33 -11.39
N ASP A 122 -7.69 -17.53 -10.85
CA ASP A 122 -7.49 -18.78 -11.61
C ASP A 122 -8.76 -19.28 -12.34
N GLU A 123 -9.92 -18.68 -12.07
CA GLU A 123 -11.21 -19.00 -12.70
C GLU A 123 -11.75 -17.82 -13.54
N ALA A 124 -11.01 -16.72 -13.62
CA ALA A 124 -11.45 -15.46 -14.20
C ALA A 124 -10.92 -15.22 -15.62
N SER A 125 -11.59 -14.33 -16.35
CA SER A 125 -11.06 -13.82 -17.62
C SER A 125 -9.95 -12.80 -17.38
N GLU A 126 -9.02 -12.65 -18.32
CA GLU A 126 -7.99 -11.59 -18.27
C GLU A 126 -8.60 -10.19 -18.08
N ALA A 127 -9.70 -9.90 -18.77
CA ALA A 127 -10.37 -8.61 -18.65
C ALA A 127 -10.91 -8.36 -17.24
N ASP A 128 -11.45 -9.38 -16.58
CA ASP A 128 -11.94 -9.26 -15.19
C ASP A 128 -10.78 -9.08 -14.21
N ILE A 129 -9.70 -9.85 -14.37
CA ILE A 129 -8.49 -9.73 -13.54
C ILE A 129 -7.93 -8.30 -13.67
N ARG A 130 -7.69 -7.83 -14.90
CA ARG A 130 -7.19 -6.46 -15.13
C ARG A 130 -8.13 -5.41 -14.58
N GLY A 131 -9.44 -5.58 -14.75
CA GLY A 131 -10.44 -4.65 -14.24
C GLY A 131 -10.46 -4.55 -12.72
N GLU A 132 -10.26 -5.65 -12.00
CA GLU A 132 -10.14 -5.64 -10.53
C GLU A 132 -8.87 -4.92 -10.06
N MET A 133 -7.76 -5.10 -10.78
CA MET A 133 -6.49 -4.44 -10.47
C MET A 133 -6.52 -2.94 -10.80
N GLU A 134 -7.03 -2.56 -11.98
CA GLU A 134 -7.12 -1.18 -12.46
C GLU A 134 -8.00 -0.30 -11.57
N LYS A 135 -9.16 -0.79 -11.16
CA LYS A 135 -10.05 -0.03 -10.27
C LYS A 135 -9.38 0.32 -8.94
N LEU A 136 -8.65 -0.64 -8.36
CA LEU A 136 -7.96 -0.38 -7.10
C LEU A 136 -6.74 0.51 -7.29
N ASP A 137 -5.96 0.33 -8.37
CA ASP A 137 -4.85 1.21 -8.72
C ASP A 137 -5.29 2.67 -8.83
N ASP A 138 -6.34 2.95 -9.61
CA ASP A 138 -6.85 4.30 -9.83
C ASP A 138 -7.39 4.89 -8.54
N LYS A 139 -8.10 4.09 -7.73
CA LYS A 139 -8.58 4.53 -6.43
C LYS A 139 -7.44 4.88 -5.48
N LEU A 140 -6.40 4.07 -5.40
CA LEU A 140 -5.24 4.38 -4.55
C LEU A 140 -4.48 5.60 -5.09
N CYS A 141 -4.42 5.78 -6.41
CA CYS A 141 -3.90 7.01 -6.98
C CYS A 141 -4.68 8.25 -6.50
N ASP A 142 -6.02 8.22 -6.51
CA ASP A 142 -6.85 9.33 -6.02
C ASP A 142 -6.66 9.60 -4.51
N LEU A 143 -6.46 8.56 -3.69
CA LEU A 143 -6.45 8.67 -2.23
C LEU A 143 -5.06 9.00 -1.65
N ILE A 144 -4.01 8.40 -2.23
CA ILE A 144 -2.63 8.43 -1.70
C ILE A 144 -1.58 8.78 -2.75
N GLN A 145 -1.98 9.11 -3.98
CA GLN A 145 -1.08 9.44 -5.10
C GLN A 145 -0.02 8.35 -5.38
N ARG A 146 -0.36 7.09 -5.10
CA ARG A 146 0.48 5.91 -5.34
C ARG A 146 -0.36 4.75 -5.84
N SER A 147 0.16 3.98 -6.79
CA SER A 147 -0.44 2.71 -7.26
C SER A 147 0.52 1.56 -6.96
N PRO A 148 0.13 0.51 -6.22
CA PRO A 148 1.05 -0.56 -5.84
C PRO A 148 1.63 -1.34 -7.03
N THR A 149 2.90 -1.74 -6.92
CA THR A 149 3.53 -2.74 -7.80
C THR A 149 3.51 -4.13 -7.18
N TYR A 150 3.09 -4.27 -5.92
CA TYR A 150 2.95 -5.53 -5.21
C TYR A 150 1.49 -5.92 -5.10
N MET A 151 1.17 -7.20 -5.28
CA MET A 151 -0.18 -7.69 -5.09
C MET A 151 -0.20 -9.10 -4.49
N ARG A 152 -1.28 -9.44 -3.78
CA ARG A 152 -1.55 -10.80 -3.33
C ARG A 152 -2.87 -11.28 -3.94
N PRO A 153 -2.94 -12.46 -4.58
CA PRO A 153 -4.19 -13.00 -5.11
C PRO A 153 -5.18 -13.36 -3.98
N PRO A 154 -6.45 -12.93 -4.04
CA PRO A 154 -7.50 -13.41 -3.16
C PRO A 154 -7.55 -14.93 -3.10
N TYR A 155 -7.77 -15.49 -1.91
CA TYR A 155 -7.80 -16.93 -1.65
C TYR A 155 -6.51 -17.69 -2.00
N LEU A 156 -5.41 -16.98 -2.29
CA LEU A 156 -4.21 -17.53 -2.93
C LEU A 156 -4.55 -18.31 -4.23
N ALA A 157 -5.56 -17.84 -4.96
CA ALA A 157 -6.05 -18.44 -6.19
C ALA A 157 -5.33 -17.86 -7.40
N TYR A 158 -4.31 -18.57 -7.88
CA TYR A 158 -3.50 -18.19 -9.04
C TYR A 158 -3.00 -19.42 -9.79
N ASP A 159 -2.63 -19.22 -11.06
CA ASP A 159 -1.95 -20.18 -11.92
C ASP A 159 -0.99 -19.45 -12.87
N ASP A 160 -0.30 -20.18 -13.76
CA ASP A 160 0.64 -19.59 -14.72
C ASP A 160 0.00 -18.51 -15.60
N ASN A 161 -1.29 -18.65 -15.93
CA ASN A 161 -2.01 -17.66 -16.74
C ASN A 161 -2.26 -16.37 -15.95
N VAL A 162 -2.61 -16.47 -14.66
CA VAL A 162 -2.71 -15.30 -13.77
C VAL A 162 -1.36 -14.59 -13.63
N LEU A 163 -0.26 -15.34 -13.46
CA LEU A 163 1.08 -14.77 -13.41
C LEU A 163 1.46 -14.05 -14.71
N ASP A 164 1.03 -14.57 -15.87
CA ASP A 164 1.22 -13.92 -17.17
C ASP A 164 0.48 -12.57 -17.26
N ILE A 165 -0.77 -12.56 -16.82
CA ILE A 165 -1.64 -11.37 -16.86
C ILE A 165 -1.12 -10.29 -15.92
N LEU A 166 -0.63 -10.69 -14.75
CA LEU A 166 -0.15 -9.82 -13.68
C LEU A 166 1.35 -9.51 -13.78
N GLN A 167 1.98 -9.67 -14.94
CA GLN A 167 3.40 -9.37 -15.15
C GLN A 167 3.83 -7.92 -14.84
N ASP A 168 2.88 -7.00 -14.60
CA ASP A 168 3.18 -5.64 -14.13
C ASP A 168 3.26 -5.54 -12.60
N TYR A 169 3.00 -6.64 -11.88
CA TYR A 169 3.01 -6.74 -10.42
C TYR A 169 3.98 -7.82 -9.94
N HIS A 170 4.55 -7.60 -8.76
CA HIS A 170 5.15 -8.64 -7.93
C HIS A 170 4.03 -9.42 -7.24
N VAL A 171 3.85 -10.69 -7.59
CA VAL A 171 2.79 -11.55 -7.04
C VAL A 171 3.29 -12.21 -5.76
N ILE A 172 2.79 -11.74 -4.63
CA ILE A 172 3.16 -12.18 -3.28
C ILE A 172 2.15 -13.22 -2.80
N VAL A 173 2.62 -14.44 -2.58
CA VAL A 173 1.83 -15.52 -1.99
C VAL A 173 2.15 -15.55 -0.50
N THR A 174 2.71 -16.62 0.05
CA THR A 174 3.14 -16.73 1.44
C THR A 174 3.72 -18.14 1.66
N ASP A 175 4.70 -18.26 2.55
CA ASP A 175 5.16 -19.54 3.06
C ASP A 175 4.57 -19.87 4.44
N LEU A 176 3.84 -18.96 5.11
CA LEU A 176 3.29 -19.11 6.46
C LEU A 176 1.87 -18.56 6.61
N ILE A 177 0.90 -19.47 6.77
CA ILE A 177 -0.50 -19.14 7.07
C ILE A 177 -0.81 -19.49 8.53
N VAL A 178 -1.29 -18.51 9.30
CA VAL A 178 -1.64 -18.72 10.72
C VAL A 178 -3.09 -19.16 10.94
N GLY A 179 -3.93 -19.08 9.92
CA GLY A 179 -5.33 -19.52 9.96
C GLY A 179 -6.15 -18.74 11.00
N ASP A 180 -5.95 -17.43 11.07
CA ASP A 180 -6.65 -16.51 11.97
C ASP A 180 -8.13 -16.30 11.61
N THR A 181 -8.51 -16.59 10.37
CA THR A 181 -9.90 -16.57 9.88
C THR A 181 -10.61 -17.92 9.96
N GLU A 182 -9.96 -18.97 10.45
CA GLU A 182 -10.60 -20.28 10.64
C GLU A 182 -11.73 -20.19 11.66
N GLY A 183 -12.84 -20.92 11.46
CA GLY A 183 -14.01 -20.84 12.33
C GLY A 183 -13.79 -21.25 13.80
N ASN A 184 -12.66 -21.90 14.12
CA ASN A 184 -12.22 -22.24 15.47
C ASN A 184 -10.88 -21.58 15.85
N ALA A 185 -10.49 -20.51 15.15
CA ALA A 185 -9.24 -19.80 15.39
C ALA A 185 -9.16 -19.27 16.84
N THR A 186 -7.95 -19.32 17.39
CA THR A 186 -7.61 -18.72 18.69
C THR A 186 -6.24 -18.10 18.59
N ALA A 187 -5.97 -17.04 19.36
CA ALA A 187 -4.66 -16.37 19.36
C ALA A 187 -3.52 -17.35 19.65
N LYS A 188 -3.73 -18.24 20.64
CA LYS A 188 -2.75 -19.27 20.99
C LYS A 188 -2.53 -20.30 19.87
N GLY A 189 -3.58 -20.70 19.16
CA GLY A 189 -3.49 -21.64 18.05
C GLY A 189 -2.76 -21.04 16.86
N ALA A 190 -3.13 -19.82 16.48
CA ALA A 190 -2.48 -19.05 15.42
C ALA A 190 -1.01 -18.77 15.77
N PHE A 191 -0.72 -18.34 17.01
CA PHE A 191 0.65 -18.12 17.48
C PHE A 191 1.49 -19.40 17.47
N LYS A 192 0.91 -20.56 17.78
CA LYS A 192 1.63 -21.84 17.67
C LYS A 192 2.03 -22.13 16.23
N ARG A 193 1.15 -21.89 15.26
CA ARG A 193 1.48 -22.05 13.83
C ARG A 193 2.56 -21.05 13.41
N PHE A 194 2.45 -19.81 13.86
CA PHE A 194 3.46 -18.78 13.63
C PHE A 194 4.83 -19.22 14.15
N SER A 195 4.92 -19.57 15.43
CA SER A 195 6.18 -20.00 16.07
C SER A 195 6.81 -21.21 15.38
N ASN A 196 6.01 -22.22 15.03
CA ASN A 196 6.49 -23.36 14.25
C ASN A 196 7.02 -22.93 12.87
N GLY A 197 6.36 -21.96 12.23
CA GLY A 197 6.79 -21.44 10.94
C GLY A 197 8.11 -20.70 10.99
N VAL A 198 8.32 -19.88 12.03
CA VAL A 198 9.60 -19.22 12.29
C VAL A 198 10.72 -20.26 12.49
N ASP A 199 10.46 -21.32 13.26
CA ASP A 199 11.41 -22.44 13.45
C ASP A 199 11.75 -23.15 12.13
N GLU A 200 10.78 -23.26 11.23
CA GLU A 200 10.93 -23.81 9.88
C GLU A 200 11.56 -22.83 8.89
N LYS A 201 11.95 -21.62 9.34
CA LYS A 201 12.53 -20.54 8.52
C LYS A 201 11.59 -20.01 7.43
N ARG A 202 10.28 -20.07 7.68
CA ARG A 202 9.29 -19.33 6.88
C ARG A 202 9.35 -17.86 7.25
N SER A 203 8.94 -16.98 6.35
CA SER A 203 9.35 -15.58 6.42
C SER A 203 8.34 -14.57 5.86
N ILE A 204 7.34 -15.00 5.08
CA ILE A 204 6.24 -14.14 4.64
C ILE A 204 4.94 -14.68 5.24
N LEU A 205 4.44 -13.98 6.26
CA LEU A 205 3.19 -14.31 6.93
C LEU A 205 1.97 -13.90 6.09
N LEU A 206 0.89 -14.66 6.22
CA LEU A 206 -0.47 -14.22 5.92
C LEU A 206 -1.32 -14.21 7.19
N ALA A 207 -1.87 -13.04 7.52
CA ALA A 207 -2.89 -12.80 8.54
C ALA A 207 -3.85 -11.69 8.04
N HIS A 208 -4.85 -11.31 8.84
CA HIS A 208 -5.88 -10.34 8.40
C HIS A 208 -6.12 -9.27 9.46
N ASP A 209 -5.94 -7.99 9.11
CA ASP A 209 -6.17 -6.86 10.02
C ASP A 209 -7.64 -6.54 10.31
N PRO A 210 -8.66 -7.04 9.57
CA PRO A 210 -10.05 -6.99 10.01
C PRO A 210 -10.41 -7.97 11.13
N VAL A 211 -9.49 -8.84 11.57
CA VAL A 211 -9.73 -9.82 12.63
C VAL A 211 -9.23 -9.26 13.97
N GLU A 212 -10.15 -8.96 14.88
CA GLU A 212 -9.88 -8.37 16.20
C GLU A 212 -8.79 -9.14 16.97
N MET A 213 -8.90 -10.46 17.05
CA MET A 213 -7.94 -11.32 17.76
C MET A 213 -6.54 -11.29 17.12
N THR A 214 -6.46 -11.09 15.80
CA THR A 214 -5.18 -10.91 15.08
C THR A 214 -4.48 -9.64 15.55
N VAL A 215 -5.22 -8.53 15.60
CA VAL A 215 -4.68 -7.23 16.00
C VAL A 215 -4.43 -7.17 17.51
N GLU A 216 -5.44 -7.43 18.33
CA GLU A 216 -5.40 -7.18 19.77
C GLU A 216 -4.60 -8.21 20.57
N ASN A 217 -4.32 -9.39 20.01
CA ASN A 217 -3.62 -10.46 20.74
C ASN A 217 -2.46 -11.05 19.96
N LEU A 218 -2.69 -11.54 18.74
CA LEU A 218 -1.69 -12.32 18.02
C LEU A 218 -0.47 -11.47 17.63
N THR A 219 -0.69 -10.27 17.13
CA THR A 219 0.39 -9.41 16.60
C THR A 219 1.49 -9.13 17.62
N GLU A 220 1.12 -8.74 18.84
CA GLU A 220 2.11 -8.46 19.87
C GLU A 220 2.90 -9.73 20.27
N MET A 221 2.26 -10.89 20.32
CA MET A 221 2.94 -12.17 20.56
C MET A 221 3.94 -12.50 19.43
N MET A 222 3.55 -12.27 18.17
CA MET A 222 4.42 -12.50 17.01
C MET A 222 5.66 -11.59 17.06
N LEU A 223 5.47 -10.30 17.32
CA LEU A 223 6.55 -9.32 17.40
C LEU A 223 7.56 -9.64 18.52
N GLN A 224 7.07 -10.06 19.69
CA GLN A 224 7.93 -10.50 20.79
C GLN A 224 8.81 -11.69 20.39
N LEU A 225 8.22 -12.70 19.73
CA LEU A 225 8.98 -13.87 19.27
C LEU A 225 10.03 -13.49 18.21
N LEU A 226 9.70 -12.61 17.27
CA LEU A 226 10.67 -12.14 16.26
C LEU A 226 11.86 -11.43 16.94
N GLN A 227 11.62 -10.58 17.93
CA GLN A 227 12.68 -9.95 18.71
C GLN A 227 13.54 -10.96 19.48
N GLU A 228 12.94 -12.00 20.07
CA GLU A 228 13.67 -13.09 20.74
C GLU A 228 14.58 -13.85 19.77
N TYR A 229 14.17 -14.02 18.51
CA TYR A 229 14.93 -14.69 17.47
C TYR A 229 15.93 -13.74 16.77
N GLY A 230 15.91 -12.45 17.10
CA GLY A 230 16.73 -11.43 16.44
C GLY A 230 16.31 -11.14 14.99
N LEU A 231 15.06 -11.45 14.63
CA LEU A 231 14.47 -11.16 13.33
C LEU A 231 13.86 -9.77 13.31
N LYS A 232 13.98 -9.07 12.19
CA LYS A 232 13.37 -7.76 11.97
C LYS A 232 12.06 -7.91 11.20
N ALA A 233 10.97 -7.40 11.77
CA ALA A 233 9.72 -7.24 11.06
C ALA A 233 9.81 -6.04 10.10
N VAL A 234 9.79 -6.33 8.80
CA VAL A 234 9.98 -5.35 7.72
C VAL A 234 8.85 -5.48 6.69
N THR A 235 8.78 -4.56 5.73
CA THR A 235 7.87 -4.69 4.58
C THR A 235 8.28 -5.84 3.66
N VAL A 236 7.36 -6.31 2.81
CA VAL A 236 7.67 -7.30 1.76
C VAL A 236 8.70 -6.74 0.77
N GLY A 237 8.62 -5.46 0.41
CA GLY A 237 9.64 -4.81 -0.42
C GLY A 237 11.06 -4.94 0.17
N GLU A 238 11.25 -4.51 1.41
CA GLU A 238 12.53 -4.62 2.13
C GLU A 238 12.98 -6.07 2.31
N CYS A 239 12.06 -7.00 2.61
CA CYS A 239 12.42 -8.41 2.81
C CYS A 239 12.91 -9.11 1.53
N LEU A 240 12.59 -8.54 0.38
CA LEU A 240 13.04 -8.98 -0.93
C LEU A 240 14.27 -8.19 -1.44
N GLY A 241 14.71 -7.17 -0.70
CA GLY A 241 15.85 -6.31 -1.06
C GLY A 241 15.49 -5.14 -1.96
N ASP A 242 14.19 -4.82 -2.09
CA ASP A 242 13.73 -3.61 -2.77
C ASP A 242 13.70 -2.44 -1.77
N ASP A 243 14.89 -1.94 -1.43
CA ASP A 243 15.10 -1.01 -0.31
C ASP A 243 14.63 0.43 -0.56
N ASP A 244 14.15 0.76 -1.77
CA ASP A 244 13.61 2.08 -2.11
C ASP A 244 12.07 2.06 -2.00
N PRO A 245 11.45 2.71 -1.00
CA PRO A 245 9.99 2.72 -0.87
C PRO A 245 9.25 3.28 -2.09
N GLU A 246 9.91 4.08 -2.93
CA GLU A 246 9.30 4.60 -4.16
C GLU A 246 9.17 3.53 -5.25
N SER A 247 9.95 2.45 -5.23
CA SER A 247 9.85 1.36 -6.21
C SER A 247 8.69 0.39 -5.95
N TRP A 248 8.12 0.42 -4.74
CA TRP A 248 6.93 -0.34 -4.38
C TRP A 248 5.65 0.19 -5.05
N TYR A 249 5.75 1.35 -5.70
CA TYR A 249 4.63 2.04 -6.29
C TYR A 249 4.97 2.56 -7.69
N ARG A 250 3.94 2.63 -8.54
CA ARG A 250 3.94 3.40 -9.78
C ARG A 250 3.51 4.83 -9.49
N THR A 251 3.98 5.76 -10.32
CA THR A 251 3.51 7.15 -10.30
C THR A 251 2.08 7.24 -10.83
N CYS A 252 1.31 8.14 -10.25
CA CYS A 252 -0.01 8.51 -10.76
C CYS A 252 0.14 9.73 -11.68
N ASP A 253 -0.58 9.74 -12.80
CA ASP A 253 -0.61 10.90 -13.68
C ASP A 253 -1.50 12.02 -13.12
N ASP A 254 -1.49 13.19 -13.78
CA ASP A 254 -2.24 14.37 -13.35
C ASP A 254 -3.77 14.15 -13.38
N SER A 255 -4.25 13.03 -13.93
CA SER A 255 -5.66 12.63 -13.94
C SER A 255 -6.05 11.67 -12.82
N GLY A 256 -5.10 11.27 -11.97
CA GLY A 256 -5.32 10.26 -10.94
C GLY A 256 -5.25 8.81 -11.46
N ALA A 257 -4.87 8.61 -12.73
CA ALA A 257 -4.72 7.27 -13.29
C ALA A 257 -3.30 6.73 -13.05
N SER A 258 -3.19 5.41 -12.81
CA SER A 258 -1.89 4.76 -12.66
C SER A 258 -1.11 4.82 -13.98
N SER A 259 0.11 5.37 -13.96
CA SER A 259 0.98 5.34 -15.14
C SER A 259 1.61 3.95 -15.25
N ARG A 260 0.84 2.95 -15.68
CA ARG A 260 1.40 1.66 -16.09
C ARG A 260 2.36 1.92 -17.23
N LEU A 261 3.52 1.26 -17.19
CA LEU A 261 4.50 1.34 -18.28
C LEU A 261 3.75 1.03 -19.58
N LYS A 262 3.56 2.05 -20.44
CA LYS A 262 2.93 1.93 -21.77
C LYS A 262 3.78 1.12 -22.76
N ASN A 263 4.56 0.16 -22.29
CA ASN A 263 5.52 -0.58 -23.07
C ASN A 263 5.13 -2.05 -23.11
N GLN A 264 4.20 -2.41 -24.00
CA GLN A 264 4.25 -3.69 -24.75
C GLN A 264 3.19 -3.87 -25.86
N ALA A 265 2.25 -2.93 -26.08
CA ALA A 265 1.28 -3.05 -27.18
C ALA A 265 1.64 -2.28 -28.48
N GLU A 266 2.46 -1.22 -28.42
CA GLU A 266 2.76 -0.39 -29.61
C GLU A 266 3.95 -0.88 -30.44
N ALA A 267 4.75 -1.82 -29.94
CA ALA A 267 5.89 -2.37 -30.70
C ALA A 267 5.48 -3.38 -31.81
N GLY A 268 4.20 -3.78 -31.87
CA GLY A 268 3.69 -4.76 -32.82
C GLY A 268 3.13 -4.18 -34.13
N GLU A 269 2.77 -2.90 -34.18
CA GLU A 269 2.16 -2.30 -35.38
C GLU A 269 3.15 -1.59 -36.31
N ASP A 270 4.35 -1.25 -35.84
CA ASP A 270 5.31 -0.47 -36.63
C ASP A 270 6.26 -1.33 -37.49
N TYR A 271 6.23 -2.66 -37.33
CA TYR A 271 7.11 -3.57 -38.11
C TYR A 271 6.53 -3.99 -39.49
N ILE A 272 5.26 -3.70 -39.78
CA ILE A 272 4.60 -4.10 -41.04
C ILE A 272 4.64 -2.99 -42.11
N LYS A 273 4.98 -1.74 -41.76
CA LYS A 273 4.97 -0.61 -42.72
C LYS A 273 6.29 -0.34 -43.46
N THR A 274 7.34 -1.14 -43.24
CA THR A 274 8.64 -0.95 -43.92
C THR A 274 8.93 -1.99 -45.02
N PHE A 275 7.99 -2.90 -45.33
CA PHE A 275 8.14 -3.86 -46.44
C PHE A 275 6.86 -4.02 -47.26
N LEU A 276 6.41 -2.94 -47.90
CA LEU A 276 5.63 -2.93 -49.15
C LEU A 276 5.99 -1.65 -49.93
#